data_AF-A0A0S7ZVH0-F1
#
_entry.id   AF-A0A0S7ZVH0-F1
#
_cell.length_a   1.000
_cell.length_b   1.000
_cell.length_c   1.000
_cell.angle_alpha   90.00
_cell.angle_beta   90.00
_cell.angle_gamma   90.00
#
_symmetry.space_group_name_H-M   'P 1'
#
loop_
_entity.id
_entity.type
_entity.pdbx_description
1 polymer ?
#
loop_
_entity_poly.entity_id
_entity_poly.type
_entity_poly.pdbx_seq_one_letter_code
_entity_poly.pdbx_strand_id
1 'polypeptide(L)'
;MVRSVLTLWRITGLIAVVLLPLQLHADVYINWQGLEDPSVRDALFDSYQGQHFQAITRLQSAQKSGRIKGNPERASLVLGGLYLAYGFHQEAASIFEAFLATDQPREVRDEAWFYLAKTQ
;
A
#
# COMPACT_ATOMS: atom_id res chain seq x y z
N MET A 1 -2.59 -23.78 65.51
CA MET A 1 -3.38 -22.72 64.87
C MET A 1 -2.56 -21.84 63.90
N VAL A 2 -1.49 -22.35 63.25
CA VAL A 2 -0.52 -21.53 62.47
C VAL A 2 -0.30 -22.05 61.02
N ARG A 3 -1.00 -23.11 60.59
CA ARG A 3 -0.84 -23.67 59.24
C ARG A 3 -1.79 -23.08 58.18
N SER A 4 -2.92 -22.48 58.57
CA SER A 4 -3.96 -22.01 57.61
C SER A 4 -3.70 -20.63 57.00
N VAL A 5 -2.85 -19.78 57.60
CA VAL A 5 -2.58 -18.43 57.08
C VAL A 5 -1.61 -18.49 55.89
N LEU A 6 -0.71 -19.47 55.87
CA LEU A 6 0.30 -19.63 54.82
C LEU A 6 -0.31 -20.10 53.49
N THR A 7 -1.41 -20.85 53.53
CA THR A 7 -2.14 -21.30 52.32
C THR A 7 -2.92 -20.18 51.66
N LEU A 8 -3.43 -19.21 52.42
CA LEU A 8 -4.16 -18.08 51.87
C LEU A 8 -3.23 -17.18 51.04
N TRP A 9 -2.02 -16.90 51.53
CA TRP A 9 -1.02 -16.08 50.82
C TRP A 9 -0.51 -16.70 49.51
N ARG A 10 -0.59 -18.04 49.38
CA ARG A 10 -0.18 -18.75 48.15
C ARG A 10 -1.22 -18.66 47.03
N ILE A 11 -2.50 -18.53 47.36
CA ILE A 11 -3.59 -18.49 46.38
C ILE A 11 -3.78 -17.04 45.87
N THR A 12 -3.65 -16.03 46.74
CA THR A 12 -3.77 -14.63 46.34
C THR A 12 -2.66 -14.19 45.37
N GLY A 13 -1.42 -14.66 45.57
CA GLY A 13 -0.31 -14.36 44.67
C GLY A 13 -0.49 -14.96 43.26
N LEU A 14 -1.17 -16.10 43.15
CA LEU A 14 -1.37 -16.80 41.88
C LEU A 14 -2.47 -16.13 41.03
N ILE A 15 -3.50 -15.57 41.67
CA ILE A 15 -4.56 -14.81 40.98
C ILE A 15 -4.04 -13.47 40.44
N ALA A 16 -3.13 -12.81 41.17
CA ALA A 16 -2.55 -11.53 40.74
C ALA A 16 -1.67 -11.66 39.48
N VAL A 17 -1.00 -12.80 39.27
CA VAL A 17 -0.19 -13.08 38.07
C VAL A 17 -1.08 -13.43 36.86
N VAL A 18 -2.21 -14.11 37.08
CA VAL A 18 -3.15 -14.49 36.00
C VAL A 18 -3.95 -13.29 35.48
N LEU A 19 -4.19 -12.28 36.33
CA LEU A 19 -4.94 -11.07 35.95
C LEU A 19 -4.05 -9.91 35.52
N LEU A 20 -2.73 -10.06 35.44
CA LEU A 20 -1.88 -9.07 34.78
C LEU A 20 -2.01 -9.30 33.27
N PRO A 21 -2.77 -8.47 32.51
CA PRO A 21 -2.67 -8.54 31.07
C PRO A 21 -1.24 -8.13 30.73
N LEU A 22 -0.42 -9.06 30.24
CA LEU A 22 0.79 -8.70 29.52
C LEU A 22 0.34 -7.91 28.29
N GLN A 23 0.26 -6.59 28.45
CA GLN A 23 0.08 -5.64 27.36
C GLN A 23 1.40 -5.56 26.60
N LEU A 24 1.76 -6.66 25.92
CA LEU A 24 2.72 -6.62 24.84
C LEU A 24 2.05 -5.91 23.67
N HIS A 25 2.02 -4.58 23.70
CA HIS A 25 1.80 -3.81 22.48
C HIS A 25 3.05 -4.05 21.63
N ALA A 26 2.94 -4.97 20.67
CA ALA A 26 3.88 -4.98 19.57
C ALA A 26 3.64 -3.69 18.80
N ASP A 27 4.33 -2.62 19.18
CA ASP A 27 4.37 -1.39 18.39
C ASP A 27 5.07 -1.72 17.08
N VAL A 28 4.27 -2.09 16.08
CA VAL A 28 4.74 -2.24 14.72
C VAL A 28 5.10 -0.85 14.23
N TYR A 29 6.39 -0.51 14.31
CA TYR A 29 6.90 0.72 13.73
C TYR A 29 6.83 0.61 12.20
N ILE A 30 5.76 1.15 11.60
CA ILE A 30 5.65 1.26 10.15
C ILE A 30 6.62 2.36 9.71
N ASN A 31 7.73 1.95 9.11
CA ASN A 31 8.64 2.89 8.46
C ASN A 31 7.97 3.41 7.18
N TRP A 32 7.43 4.62 7.24
CA TRP A 32 6.79 5.30 6.11
C TRP A 32 7.76 5.67 4.97
N GLN A 33 9.06 5.67 5.23
CA GLN A 33 10.08 5.99 4.23
C GLN A 33 10.23 4.81 3.27
N GLY A 34 9.66 4.95 2.07
CA GLY A 34 9.67 3.94 1.03
C GLY A 34 8.32 3.28 0.76
N LEU A 35 7.27 3.61 1.53
CA LEU A 35 5.91 3.22 1.13
C LEU A 35 5.42 4.08 -0.02
N GLU A 36 4.84 3.39 -1.00
CA GLU A 36 4.10 4.00 -2.09
C GLU A 36 2.95 4.86 -1.55
N ASP A 37 2.64 5.97 -2.23
CA ASP A 37 1.62 6.92 -1.79
C ASP A 37 0.26 6.22 -1.55
N PRO A 38 -0.47 6.54 -0.45
CA PRO A 38 -1.75 5.91 -0.15
C PRO A 38 -2.74 5.97 -1.32
N SER A 39 -2.78 7.08 -2.07
CA SER A 39 -3.70 7.24 -3.21
C SER A 39 -3.39 6.24 -4.33
N VAL A 40 -2.12 5.91 -4.53
CA VAL A 40 -1.68 4.93 -5.52
C VAL A 40 -2.05 3.52 -5.07
N ARG A 41 -1.83 3.20 -3.80
CA ARG A 41 -2.20 1.89 -3.23
C ARG A 41 -3.71 1.67 -3.23
N ASP A 42 -4.49 2.69 -2.91
CA ASP A 42 -5.95 2.65 -2.93
C ASP A 42 -6.48 2.40 -4.35
N ALA A 43 -5.88 3.03 -5.37
CA ALA A 43 -6.24 2.79 -6.76
C ALA A 43 -5.91 1.36 -7.21
N LEU A 44 -4.75 0.82 -6.82
CA LEU A 44 -4.41 -0.58 -7.09
C LEU A 44 -5.38 -1.55 -6.40
N PHE A 45 -5.75 -1.26 -5.16
CA PHE A 45 -6.74 -2.04 -4.42
C PHE A 45 -8.10 -2.06 -5.12
N ASP A 46 -8.62 -0.90 -5.53
CA ASP A 46 -9.87 -0.79 -6.30
C ASP A 46 -9.77 -1.59 -7.62
N SER A 47 -8.61 -1.53 -8.29
CA SER A 47 -8.36 -2.28 -9.54
C SER A 47 -8.38 -3.80 -9.35
N TYR A 48 -7.79 -4.32 -8.26
CA TYR A 48 -7.84 -5.76 -7.96
C TYR A 48 -9.27 -6.26 -7.70
N GLN A 49 -10.19 -5.37 -7.33
CA GLN A 49 -11.61 -5.68 -7.20
C GLN A 49 -12.39 -5.55 -8.52
N GLY A 50 -11.70 -5.30 -9.64
CA GLY A 50 -12.32 -5.04 -10.94
C GLY A 50 -12.90 -3.64 -11.11
N GLN A 51 -12.71 -2.73 -10.14
CA GLN A 51 -13.25 -1.37 -10.15
C GLN A 51 -12.31 -0.41 -10.89
N HIS A 52 -11.89 -0.76 -12.11
CA HIS A 52 -10.84 -0.02 -12.84
C HIS A 52 -11.21 1.44 -13.11
N PHE A 53 -12.45 1.75 -13.52
CA PHE A 53 -12.87 3.14 -13.75
C PHE A 53 -12.79 4.00 -12.48
N GLN A 54 -13.18 3.43 -11.33
CA GLN A 54 -13.05 4.10 -10.04
C GLN A 54 -11.59 4.33 -9.67
N ALA A 55 -10.74 3.31 -9.84
CA ALA A 55 -9.30 3.42 -9.61
C ALA A 55 -8.68 4.54 -10.47
N ILE A 56 -8.99 4.57 -11.77
CA ILE A 56 -8.51 5.60 -12.71
C ILE A 56 -8.92 6.99 -12.23
N THR A 57 -10.23 7.21 -12.02
CA THR A 57 -10.76 8.55 -11.71
C THR A 57 -10.26 9.07 -10.37
N ARG A 58 -10.16 8.21 -9.34
CA ARG A 58 -9.60 8.59 -8.03
C ARG A 58 -8.12 8.94 -8.13
N LEU A 59 -7.33 8.11 -8.82
CA LEU A 59 -5.90 8.36 -8.97
C LEU A 59 -5.62 9.65 -9.75
N GLN A 60 -6.36 9.88 -10.84
CA GLN A 60 -6.27 11.13 -11.61
C GLN A 60 -6.67 12.35 -10.78
N SER A 61 -7.73 12.23 -9.97
CA SER A 61 -8.16 13.31 -9.08
C SER A 61 -7.08 13.63 -8.04
N ALA A 62 -6.45 12.60 -7.46
CA ALA A 62 -5.35 12.75 -6.51
C ALA A 62 -4.12 13.41 -7.15
N GLN A 63 -3.72 13.00 -8.36
CA GLN A 63 -2.65 13.63 -9.13
C GLN A 63 -2.96 15.10 -9.41
N LYS A 64 -4.14 15.41 -9.97
CA LYS A 64 -4.53 16.79 -10.32
C LYS A 64 -4.64 17.70 -9.10
N SER A 65 -4.99 17.14 -7.95
CA SER A 65 -5.08 17.88 -6.68
C SER A 65 -3.73 18.05 -5.98
N GLY A 66 -2.63 17.53 -6.55
CA GLY A 66 -1.31 17.56 -5.92
C GLY A 66 -1.23 16.77 -4.61
N ARG A 67 -2.10 15.77 -4.43
CA ARG A 67 -2.18 14.97 -3.18
C ARG A 67 -1.18 13.83 -3.13
N ILE A 68 -0.61 13.44 -4.27
CA ILE A 68 0.38 12.36 -4.36
C ILE A 68 1.73 12.89 -3.89
N LYS A 69 2.24 12.33 -2.80
CA LYS A 69 3.52 12.70 -2.20
C LYS A 69 4.63 11.78 -2.70
N GLY A 70 5.82 12.35 -2.87
CA GLY A 70 7.04 11.59 -3.19
C GLY A 70 7.26 11.42 -4.68
N ASN A 71 6.58 10.45 -5.30
CA ASN A 71 6.90 9.98 -6.65
C ASN A 71 5.68 10.09 -7.59
N PRO A 72 5.46 11.23 -8.25
CA PRO A 72 4.37 11.42 -9.21
C PRO A 72 4.50 10.51 -10.44
N GLU A 73 5.73 10.11 -10.81
CA GLU A 73 6.01 9.19 -11.90
C GLU A 73 5.38 7.82 -11.63
N ARG A 74 5.51 7.30 -10.41
CA ARG A 74 4.92 6.03 -10.02
C ARG A 74 3.40 6.03 -10.20
N ALA A 75 2.73 7.13 -9.85
CA ALA A 75 1.30 7.28 -10.06
C ALA A 75 0.92 7.27 -11.55
N SER A 76 1.71 7.92 -12.40
CA SER A 76 1.48 7.89 -13.86
C SER A 76 1.68 6.50 -14.45
N LEU A 77 2.69 5.75 -13.99
CA LEU A 77 2.93 4.37 -14.43
C LEU A 77 1.75 3.45 -14.06
N VAL A 78 1.29 3.55 -12.81
CA VAL A 78 0.10 2.82 -12.32
C VAL A 78 -1.13 3.21 -13.14
N LEU A 79 -1.32 4.50 -13.43
CA LEU A 79 -2.42 4.97 -14.25
C LEU A 79 -2.41 4.34 -15.65
N GLY A 80 -1.24 4.21 -16.28
CA GLY A 80 -1.09 3.48 -17.55
C GLY A 80 -1.52 2.01 -17.46
N GLY A 81 -1.13 1.32 -16.39
CA GLY A 81 -1.57 -0.05 -16.13
C GLY A 81 -3.08 -0.18 -15.91
N LEU A 82 -3.69 0.79 -15.22
CA LEU A 82 -5.14 0.85 -15.02
C LEU A 82 -5.89 1.09 -16.33
N TYR A 83 -5.35 1.96 -17.20
CA TYR A 83 -5.91 2.16 -18.55
C TYR A 83 -5.88 0.88 -19.37
N LEU A 84 -4.79 0.10 -19.32
CA LEU A 84 -4.76 -1.20 -19.97
C LEU A 84 -5.81 -2.17 -19.44
N ALA A 85 -5.93 -2.26 -18.12
CA ALA A 85 -6.92 -3.15 -17.50
C ALA A 85 -8.36 -2.77 -17.86
N TYR A 86 -8.63 -1.48 -18.10
CA TYR A 86 -9.94 -1.00 -18.53
C TYR A 86 -10.19 -1.09 -20.04
N GLY A 87 -9.16 -1.30 -20.86
CA GLY A 87 -9.24 -1.36 -22.33
C GLY A 87 -8.88 -0.05 -23.06
N PHE A 88 -8.33 0.94 -22.36
CA PHE A 88 -7.86 2.22 -22.92
C PHE A 88 -6.43 2.10 -23.41
N HIS A 89 -6.22 1.28 -24.44
CA HIS A 89 -4.90 0.92 -24.94
C HIS A 89 -4.11 2.12 -25.49
N GLN A 90 -4.78 3.08 -26.14
CA GLN A 90 -4.11 4.25 -26.73
C GLN A 90 -3.60 5.20 -25.64
N GLU A 91 -4.43 5.48 -24.64
CA GLU A 91 -4.07 6.31 -23.49
C GLU A 91 -2.94 5.68 -22.70
N ALA A 92 -3.01 4.35 -22.48
CA ALA A 92 -1.93 3.62 -21.83
C ALA A 92 -0.61 3.70 -22.61
N ALA A 93 -0.64 3.45 -23.92
CA ALA A 93 0.54 3.53 -24.77
C ALA A 93 1.17 4.94 -24.71
N SER A 94 0.34 5.99 -24.76
CA SER A 94 0.82 7.38 -24.68
C SER A 94 1.60 7.68 -23.38
N ILE A 95 1.16 7.09 -22.26
CA ILE A 95 1.84 7.21 -20.98
C ILE A 95 3.20 6.50 -21.03
N PHE A 96 3.23 5.24 -21.46
CA PHE A 96 4.47 4.46 -21.49
C PHE A 96 5.49 5.01 -22.48
N GLU A 97 5.05 5.49 -23.65
CA GLU A 97 5.92 6.18 -24.61
C GLU A 97 6.53 7.46 -24.02
N ALA A 98 5.74 8.25 -23.28
CA ALA A 98 6.26 9.43 -22.58
C ALA A 98 7.30 9.07 -21.50
N PHE A 99 7.11 7.95 -20.79
CA PHE A 99 8.11 7.41 -19.87
C PHE A 99 9.41 7.07 -20.58
N LEU A 100 9.33 6.41 -21.74
CA LEU A 100 10.50 5.99 -22.52
C LEU A 100 11.23 7.15 -23.21
N ALA A 101 10.56 8.27 -23.43
CA ALA A 101 11.13 9.49 -23.99
C ALA A 101 11.97 10.31 -22.99
N THR A 102 11.95 9.96 -21.70
CA THR A 102 12.65 10.69 -20.63
C THR A 102 13.72 9.82 -19.96
N ASP A 103 14.71 10.45 -19.32
CA ASP A 103 15.73 9.71 -18.56
C ASP A 103 15.16 9.24 -17.23
N GLN A 104 14.57 8.04 -17.27
CA GLN A 104 13.95 7.38 -16.12
C GLN A 104 14.88 6.32 -15.53
N PRO A 105 14.76 5.97 -14.24
CA PRO A 105 15.45 4.82 -13.65
C PRO A 105 15.21 3.56 -14.48
N ARG A 106 16.22 2.69 -14.58
CA ARG A 106 16.16 1.45 -15.39
C ARG A 106 14.90 0.64 -15.11
N GLU A 107 14.58 0.44 -13.83
CA GLU A 107 13.40 -0.32 -13.40
C GLU A 107 12.09 0.24 -13.96
N VAL A 108 11.94 1.57 -13.97
CA VAL A 108 10.75 2.25 -14.51
C VAL A 108 10.66 2.08 -16.03
N ARG A 109 11.80 2.15 -16.74
CA ARG A 109 11.83 1.93 -18.19
C ARG A 109 11.50 0.48 -18.55
N ASP A 110 12.04 -0.49 -17.81
CA ASP A 110 11.79 -1.91 -18.05
C ASP A 110 10.29 -2.23 -17.82
N GLU A 111 9.67 -1.65 -16.79
CA GLU A 111 8.23 -1.76 -16.52
C GLU A 111 7.38 -1.08 -17.62
N ALA A 112 7.76 0.12 -18.07
CA ALA A 112 7.08 0.81 -19.17
C ALA A 112 7.15 0.01 -20.49
N TRP A 113 8.32 -0.55 -20.83
CA TRP A 113 8.47 -1.44 -21.99
C TRP A 113 7.59 -2.68 -21.89
N PHE A 114 7.56 -3.32 -20.73
CA PHE A 114 6.72 -4.50 -20.50
C PHE A 114 5.24 -4.20 -20.72
N TYR A 115 4.73 -3.08 -20.18
CA TYR A 115 3.33 -2.72 -20.37
C TYR A 115 3.02 -2.20 -21.78
N LEU A 116 3.94 -1.51 -22.44
CA LEU A 116 3.78 -1.10 -23.83
C LEU A 116 3.62 -2.31 -24.75
N ALA A 117 4.37 -3.39 -24.52
CA ALA A 117 4.22 -4.63 -25.28
C ALA A 117 2.82 -5.27 -25.13
N LYS A 118 2.12 -5.03 -24.01
CA LYS A 118 0.75 -5.54 -23.79
C LYS A 118 -0.32 -4.72 -24.50
N THR A 119 0.02 -3.58 -25.11
CA THR A 119 -0.94 -2.76 -25.87
C THR A 119 -1.05 -3.20 -27.33
N GLN A 120 -0.16 -4.09 -27.80
CA GLN A 120 -0.01 -4.51 -29.19
C GLN A 120 -0.58 -5.90 -29.46
#